data_AF-A0AAP0SIG3-F1
#
_entry.id   AF-A0AAP0SIG3-F1
#
_cell.length_a   1.000
_cell.length_b   1.000
_cell.length_c   1.000
_cell.angle_alpha   90.00
_cell.angle_beta   90.00
_cell.angle_gamma   90.00
#
_symmetry.space_group_name_H-M   'P 1'
#
loop_
_entity.id
_entity.type
_entity.pdbx_description
1 polymer ?
#
loop_
_entity_poly.entity_id
_entity_poly.type
_entity_poly.pdbx_seq_one_letter_code
_entity_poly.pdbx_strand_id
1 'polypeptide(L)'
;MREAGPMGLALLLKKASLAGAFFMGAIWQLPALAFCAAPVDAQVVSVRQVVDGDTLRLNDGRSVRLIGINAPEIGRKGRTSEAFAEAARQRLQALVKASGGEVSLVPGVEPRDKYGRTLAHVYGRSGDNFEAQLLSEGLGYRVAVAPNVALTVCQEQAERAARQAGKGLWRQSPLTPASELRQSGFALISGKVMDIERNRGGIWIEIDDALVLQVPARLQRNFPSSFFAELKGRSIEARGWVLDRSRKGGLKPGQQRWLLPLTDPSMLERVER
;
A
#
# COMPACT_ATOMS: atom_id res chain seq x y z
N MET A 1 33.65 -48.97 -73.85
CA MET A 1 32.73 -49.63 -72.89
C MET A 1 32.90 -48.88 -71.57
N ARG A 2 31.90 -48.07 -71.17
CA ARG A 2 31.01 -48.29 -69.99
C ARG A 2 31.83 -48.55 -68.71
N GLU A 3 31.67 -47.87 -67.58
CA GLU A 3 30.67 -46.94 -67.07
C GLU A 3 31.28 -46.25 -65.83
N ALA A 4 30.86 -45.02 -65.56
CA ALA A 4 31.08 -44.35 -64.28
C ALA A 4 30.06 -44.86 -63.26
N GLY A 5 30.51 -45.07 -62.01
CA GLY A 5 29.64 -45.33 -60.86
C GLY A 5 30.32 -44.85 -59.57
N PRO A 6 29.79 -43.80 -58.90
CA PRO A 6 30.30 -43.37 -57.60
C PRO A 6 29.58 -44.12 -56.47
N MET A 7 30.32 -44.81 -55.60
CA MET A 7 29.78 -45.30 -54.32
C MET A 7 29.76 -44.14 -53.31
N GLY A 8 28.55 -43.69 -52.99
CA GLY A 8 28.26 -42.69 -51.99
C GLY A 8 28.69 -43.11 -50.58
N LEU A 9 29.34 -42.19 -49.88
CA LEU A 9 29.69 -42.26 -48.48
C LEU A 9 28.42 -41.98 -47.64
N ALA A 10 27.85 -43.00 -47.01
CA ALA A 10 26.72 -42.84 -46.09
C ALA A 10 27.17 -42.15 -44.80
N LEU A 11 26.71 -40.91 -44.59
CA LEU A 11 26.85 -40.15 -43.35
C LEU A 11 26.00 -40.81 -42.24
N LEU A 12 26.69 -41.40 -41.26
CA LEU A 12 26.10 -41.82 -39.99
C LEU A 12 25.68 -40.59 -39.17
N LEU A 13 24.39 -40.23 -39.21
CA LEU A 13 23.78 -39.33 -38.23
C LEU A 13 23.79 -40.01 -36.86
N LYS A 14 24.71 -39.58 -35.98
CA LYS A 14 24.62 -39.86 -34.54
C LYS A 14 23.42 -39.11 -33.98
N LYS A 15 22.39 -39.87 -33.58
CA LYS A 15 21.24 -39.39 -32.81
C LYS A 15 21.74 -38.83 -31.49
N ALA A 16 21.59 -37.52 -31.28
CA ALA A 16 21.82 -36.90 -29.99
C ALA A 16 20.75 -37.38 -28.99
N SER A 17 21.20 -37.86 -27.84
CA SER A 17 20.34 -38.29 -26.74
C SER A 17 19.53 -37.10 -26.20
N LEU A 18 18.20 -37.18 -26.28
CA LEU A 18 17.23 -36.22 -25.76
C LEU A 18 16.98 -36.37 -24.23
N ALA A 19 17.95 -36.91 -23.48
CA ALA A 19 17.78 -37.23 -22.06
C ALA A 19 18.74 -36.45 -21.14
N GLY A 20 19.01 -35.17 -21.44
CA GLY A 20 20.02 -34.37 -20.72
C GLY A 20 19.69 -32.90 -20.51
N ALA A 21 18.40 -32.51 -20.48
CA ALA A 21 18.01 -31.12 -20.22
C ALA A 21 16.74 -31.06 -19.35
N PHE A 22 16.84 -31.50 -18.10
CA PHE A 22 15.77 -31.27 -17.12
C PHE A 22 16.31 -31.12 -15.69
N PHE A 23 17.33 -30.29 -15.51
CA PHE A 23 17.76 -29.85 -14.18
C PHE A 23 18.32 -28.45 -14.32
N MET A 24 17.50 -27.45 -13.98
CA MET A 24 17.84 -26.08 -13.52
C MET A 24 16.62 -25.17 -13.74
N GLY A 25 15.65 -25.24 -12.83
CA GLY A 25 14.46 -24.39 -12.88
C GLY A 25 13.50 -24.62 -11.72
N ALA A 26 14.00 -24.88 -10.51
CA ALA A 26 13.15 -25.15 -9.35
C ALA A 26 13.78 -24.70 -8.03
N ILE A 27 14.43 -23.54 -8.02
CA ILE A 27 14.78 -22.82 -6.79
C ILE A 27 14.46 -21.35 -7.08
N TRP A 28 14.08 -20.58 -6.07
CA TRP A 28 13.69 -19.15 -6.10
C TRP A 28 12.18 -18.87 -6.15
N GLN A 29 11.37 -19.70 -5.50
CA GLN A 29 10.14 -19.22 -4.84
C GLN A 29 10.38 -19.35 -3.33
N LEU A 30 11.30 -18.55 -2.78
CA LEU A 30 11.26 -18.31 -1.34
C LEU A 30 9.95 -17.55 -1.12
N PRO A 31 9.00 -18.08 -0.32
CA PRO A 31 7.82 -17.33 -0.01
C PRO A 31 8.30 -16.12 0.79
N ALA A 32 8.05 -14.92 0.28
CA ALA A 32 8.36 -13.65 0.93
C ALA A 32 7.47 -13.41 2.17
N LEU A 33 7.26 -14.44 2.99
CA LEU A 33 6.27 -14.48 4.07
C LEU A 33 6.80 -13.91 5.40
N ALA A 34 8.06 -13.47 5.48
CA ALA A 34 8.67 -13.10 6.75
C ALA A 34 8.99 -11.61 6.93
N PHE A 35 8.33 -10.69 6.22
CA PHE A 35 8.61 -9.26 6.42
C PHE A 35 7.74 -8.59 7.50
N CYS A 36 6.60 -9.19 7.86
CA CYS A 36 5.72 -8.69 8.92
C CYS A 36 5.52 -9.81 9.95
N ALA A 37 6.58 -10.30 10.61
CA ALA A 37 6.43 -11.34 11.62
C ALA A 37 5.66 -10.81 12.84
N ALA A 38 4.82 -11.66 13.44
CA ALA A 38 4.16 -11.35 14.69
C ALA A 38 5.20 -11.27 15.84
N PRO A 39 5.09 -10.30 16.76
CA PRO A 39 5.85 -10.34 17.99
C PRO A 39 5.39 -11.52 18.86
N VAL A 40 6.33 -12.03 19.66
CA VAL A 40 6.03 -13.02 20.70
C VAL A 40 5.12 -12.34 21.74
N ASP A 41 4.04 -13.02 22.16
CA ASP A 41 3.07 -12.57 23.18
C ASP A 41 2.03 -11.50 22.76
N ALA A 42 1.63 -11.46 21.50
CA ALA A 42 0.49 -10.62 21.07
C ALA A 42 -0.85 -11.08 21.71
N GLN A 43 -1.72 -10.12 22.06
CA GLN A 43 -3.01 -10.41 22.71
C GLN A 43 -3.95 -11.13 21.73
N VAL A 44 -4.35 -12.37 22.06
CA VAL A 44 -5.37 -13.10 21.28
C VAL A 44 -6.77 -12.64 21.67
N VAL A 45 -7.61 -12.39 20.67
CA VAL A 45 -9.00 -11.92 20.84
C VAL A 45 -9.94 -12.61 19.86
N SER A 46 -11.21 -12.76 20.24
CA SER A 46 -12.24 -13.30 19.35
C SER A 46 -12.92 -12.20 18.53
N VAL A 47 -13.03 -12.42 17.23
CA VAL A 47 -13.67 -11.51 16.27
C VAL A 47 -15.17 -11.82 16.20
N ARG A 48 -15.99 -10.79 16.42
CA ARG A 48 -17.44 -10.87 16.27
C ARG A 48 -17.86 -10.72 14.81
N GLN A 49 -17.28 -9.73 14.13
CA GLN A 49 -17.69 -9.35 12.77
C GLN A 49 -16.58 -8.61 12.04
N VAL A 50 -16.48 -8.87 10.73
CA VAL A 50 -15.72 -8.02 9.79
C VAL A 50 -16.65 -6.95 9.22
N VAL A 51 -16.33 -5.68 9.49
CA VAL A 51 -17.17 -4.52 9.16
C VAL A 51 -16.96 -4.08 7.71
N ASP A 52 -15.70 -3.96 7.30
CA ASP A 52 -15.20 -3.61 5.97
C ASP A 52 -13.77 -4.19 5.82
N GLY A 53 -13.04 -3.80 4.78
CA GLY A 53 -11.72 -4.38 4.46
C GLY A 53 -10.59 -4.04 5.43
N ASP A 54 -10.81 -3.20 6.43
CA ASP A 54 -9.77 -2.80 7.40
C ASP A 54 -10.32 -2.54 8.82
N THR A 55 -11.57 -2.95 9.09
CA THR A 55 -12.21 -2.78 10.40
C THR A 55 -12.81 -4.08 10.91
N LEU A 56 -12.43 -4.46 12.14
CA LEU A 56 -12.99 -5.58 12.88
C LEU A 56 -13.84 -5.10 14.06
N ARG A 57 -14.88 -5.86 14.40
CA ARG A 57 -15.59 -5.77 15.67
C ARG A 57 -15.28 -7.01 16.49
N LEU A 58 -14.87 -6.83 17.74
CA LEU A 58 -14.55 -7.93 18.66
C LEU A 58 -15.76 -8.30 19.52
N ASN A 59 -15.72 -9.50 20.11
CA ASN A 59 -16.76 -9.96 21.05
C ASN A 59 -16.79 -9.14 22.33
N ASP A 60 -15.66 -8.58 22.78
CA ASP A 60 -15.56 -7.67 23.93
C ASP A 60 -16.10 -6.25 23.66
N GLY A 61 -16.65 -6.01 22.47
CA GLY A 61 -17.27 -4.75 22.10
C GLY A 61 -16.32 -3.73 21.45
N ARG A 62 -15.00 -3.94 21.47
CA ARG A 62 -14.04 -3.06 20.79
C ARG A 62 -14.27 -3.06 19.26
N SER A 63 -13.99 -1.92 18.64
CA SER A 63 -13.81 -1.79 17.20
C SER A 63 -12.34 -1.59 16.93
N VAL A 64 -11.75 -2.43 16.10
CA VAL A 64 -10.32 -2.40 15.74
C VAL A 64 -10.19 -1.88 14.33
N ARG A 65 -9.39 -0.84 14.13
CA ARG A 65 -8.95 -0.33 12.83
C ARG A 65 -7.54 -0.85 12.57
N LEU A 66 -7.38 -1.58 11.48
CA LEU A 66 -6.10 -2.13 11.05
C LEU A 66 -5.13 -0.99 10.71
N ILE A 67 -3.91 -1.07 11.23
CA ILE A 67 -2.89 -0.02 11.05
C ILE A 67 -2.18 -0.21 9.71
N GLY A 68 -2.05 0.88 8.97
CA GLY A 68 -1.19 0.94 7.78
C GLY A 68 -1.88 0.53 6.48
N ILE A 69 -3.17 0.23 6.54
CA ILE A 69 -4.01 -0.05 5.37
C ILE A 69 -5.25 0.86 5.35
N ASN A 70 -5.66 1.23 4.13
CA ASN A 70 -6.95 1.84 3.82
C ASN A 70 -7.64 1.03 2.72
N ALA A 71 -8.61 0.22 3.11
CA ALA A 71 -9.43 -0.55 2.19
C ALA A 71 -10.56 0.34 1.62
N PRO A 72 -11.07 0.01 0.42
CA PRO A 72 -12.23 0.69 -0.14
C PRO A 72 -13.47 0.53 0.75
N GLU A 73 -14.25 1.59 0.86
CA GLU A 73 -15.37 1.68 1.80
C GLU A 73 -16.60 0.91 1.31
N ILE A 74 -17.24 0.19 2.25
CA ILE A 74 -18.51 -0.49 2.00
C ILE A 74 -19.64 0.54 2.00
N GLY A 75 -20.47 0.50 0.95
CA GLY A 75 -21.62 1.37 0.79
C GLY A 75 -22.62 1.19 1.92
N ARG A 76 -23.08 2.30 2.52
CA ARG A 76 -24.11 2.31 3.57
C ARG A 76 -25.19 3.34 3.24
N LYS A 77 -26.40 3.10 3.75
CA LYS A 77 -27.55 4.02 3.61
C LYS A 77 -27.85 4.38 2.14
N GLY A 78 -27.90 3.37 1.28
CA GLY A 78 -28.22 3.54 -0.15
C GLY A 78 -27.06 4.01 -1.03
N ARG A 79 -25.86 4.22 -0.48
CA ARG A 79 -24.65 4.46 -1.28
C ARG A 79 -24.08 3.16 -1.83
N THR A 80 -23.59 3.19 -3.05
CA THR A 80 -22.84 2.09 -3.66
C THR A 80 -21.49 1.89 -2.96
N SER A 81 -21.06 0.65 -2.80
CA SER A 81 -19.72 0.32 -2.34
C SER A 81 -18.65 0.78 -3.33
N GLU A 82 -17.50 1.18 -2.81
CA GLU A 82 -16.34 1.48 -3.66
C GLU A 82 -15.85 0.22 -4.37
N ALA A 83 -15.12 0.41 -5.48
CA ALA A 83 -14.53 -0.71 -6.21
C ALA A 83 -13.64 -1.55 -5.28
N PHE A 84 -13.80 -2.88 -5.34
CA PHE A 84 -13.11 -3.86 -4.48
C PHE A 84 -13.45 -3.84 -2.99
N ALA A 85 -14.36 -2.99 -2.50
CA ALA A 85 -14.73 -2.95 -1.08
C ALA A 85 -15.26 -4.31 -0.57
N GLU A 86 -16.20 -4.91 -1.30
CA GLU A 86 -16.75 -6.23 -0.94
C GLU A 86 -15.70 -7.34 -0.99
N ALA A 87 -14.79 -7.28 -1.98
CA ALA A 87 -13.70 -8.24 -2.10
C ALA A 87 -12.73 -8.15 -0.92
N ALA A 88 -12.37 -6.92 -0.50
CA ALA A 88 -11.52 -6.67 0.65
C ALA A 88 -12.15 -7.20 1.95
N ARG A 89 -13.44 -6.89 2.17
CA ARG A 89 -14.20 -7.37 3.32
C ARG A 89 -14.30 -8.89 3.36
N GLN A 90 -14.65 -9.53 2.23
CA GLN A 90 -14.75 -10.98 2.13
C GLN A 90 -13.40 -11.66 2.37
N ARG A 91 -12.31 -11.07 1.87
CA ARG A 91 -10.97 -11.59 2.11
C ARG A 91 -10.59 -11.52 3.58
N LEU A 92 -10.80 -10.38 4.23
CA LEU A 92 -10.54 -10.24 5.67
C LEU A 92 -11.39 -11.22 6.49
N GLN A 93 -12.65 -11.44 6.10
CA GLN A 93 -13.51 -12.46 6.72
C GLN A 93 -12.97 -13.89 6.53
N ALA A 94 -12.44 -14.21 5.36
CA ALA A 94 -11.81 -15.49 5.09
C ALA A 94 -10.54 -15.70 5.94
N LEU A 95 -9.72 -14.66 6.13
CA LEU A 95 -8.52 -14.69 6.98
C LEU A 95 -8.88 -14.93 8.45
N VAL A 96 -9.89 -14.22 8.96
CA VAL A 96 -10.41 -14.42 10.31
C VAL A 96 -10.96 -15.84 10.48
N LYS A 97 -11.73 -16.35 9.52
CA LYS A 97 -12.27 -17.72 9.55
C LYS A 97 -11.15 -18.77 9.53
N ALA A 98 -10.13 -18.58 8.70
CA ALA A 98 -8.97 -19.46 8.65
C ALA A 98 -8.18 -19.47 9.97
N SER A 99 -8.26 -18.38 10.74
CA SER A 99 -7.69 -18.27 12.08
C SER A 99 -8.64 -18.74 13.20
N GLY A 100 -9.71 -19.46 12.86
CA GLY A 100 -10.66 -20.00 13.85
C GLY A 100 -11.56 -18.96 14.50
N GLY A 101 -11.72 -17.77 13.90
CA GLY A 101 -12.49 -16.67 14.48
C GLY A 101 -11.71 -15.85 15.52
N GLU A 102 -10.43 -16.16 15.72
CA GLU A 102 -9.54 -15.46 16.64
C GLU A 102 -8.38 -14.81 15.90
N VAL A 103 -7.87 -13.71 16.44
CA VAL A 103 -6.72 -12.98 15.89
C VAL A 103 -5.84 -12.48 17.03
N SER A 104 -4.56 -12.29 16.75
CA SER A 104 -3.65 -11.61 17.65
C SER A 104 -3.58 -10.13 17.31
N LEU A 105 -3.70 -9.28 18.33
CA LEU A 105 -3.59 -7.82 18.21
C LEU A 105 -2.24 -7.32 18.73
N VAL A 106 -1.60 -6.49 17.93
CA VAL A 106 -0.40 -5.74 18.31
C VAL A 106 -0.74 -4.26 18.25
N PRO A 107 -1.00 -3.60 19.39
CA PRO A 107 -1.35 -2.18 19.40
C PRO A 107 -0.27 -1.30 18.79
N GLY A 108 -0.68 -0.22 18.12
CA GLY A 108 0.22 0.85 17.73
C GLY A 108 0.76 1.64 18.94
N VAL A 109 1.77 2.48 18.69
CA VAL A 109 2.29 3.46 19.66
C VAL A 109 1.16 4.36 20.17
N GLU A 110 0.29 4.81 19.27
CA GLU A 110 -0.99 5.42 19.62
C GLU A 110 -2.09 4.36 19.51
N PRO A 111 -2.67 3.89 20.63
CA PRO A 111 -3.54 2.70 20.63
C PRO A 111 -4.98 3.01 20.24
N ARG A 112 -5.37 4.28 20.11
CA ARG A 112 -6.74 4.68 19.76
C ARG A 112 -6.76 5.85 18.80
N ASP A 113 -7.73 5.84 17.89
CA ASP A 113 -8.00 7.01 17.05
C ASP A 113 -9.00 7.98 17.70
N LYS A 114 -9.22 9.12 17.03
CA LYS A 114 -10.18 10.16 17.46
C LYS A 114 -11.64 9.70 17.53
N TYR A 115 -11.98 8.55 16.95
CA TYR A 115 -13.33 7.96 17.01
C TYR A 115 -13.44 6.90 18.11
N GLY A 116 -12.36 6.65 18.87
CA GLY A 116 -12.31 5.66 19.94
C GLY A 116 -12.08 4.23 19.44
N ARG A 117 -11.74 4.02 18.16
CA ARG A 117 -11.36 2.69 17.66
C ARG A 117 -9.98 2.33 18.16
N THR A 118 -9.79 1.06 18.49
CA THR A 118 -8.46 0.50 18.80
C THR A 118 -7.63 0.44 17.52
N LEU A 119 -6.42 0.97 17.55
CA LEU A 119 -5.46 0.89 16.45
C LEU A 119 -4.49 -0.26 16.73
N ALA A 120 -4.52 -1.30 15.90
CA ALA A 120 -3.65 -2.46 16.04
C ALA A 120 -3.29 -3.06 14.69
N HIS A 121 -2.12 -3.70 14.63
CA HIS A 121 -1.78 -4.67 13.61
C HIS A 121 -2.43 -6.01 13.95
N VAL A 122 -2.96 -6.70 12.93
CA VAL A 122 -3.73 -7.94 13.12
C VAL A 122 -3.00 -9.13 12.50
N TYR A 123 -2.90 -10.20 13.29
CA TYR A 123 -2.21 -11.42 12.89
C TYR A 123 -3.12 -12.63 13.04
N GLY A 124 -3.00 -13.58 12.10
CA GLY A 124 -3.65 -14.88 12.18
C GLY A 124 -2.92 -15.83 13.13
N ARG A 125 -3.52 -17.00 13.37
CA ARG A 125 -2.94 -18.04 14.26
C ARG A 125 -1.56 -18.53 13.82
N SER A 126 -1.28 -18.50 12.52
CA SER A 126 0.01 -18.90 11.94
C SER A 126 1.07 -17.78 12.00
N GLY A 127 0.74 -16.60 12.54
CA GLY A 127 1.64 -15.45 12.60
C GLY A 127 1.63 -14.57 11.35
N ASP A 128 0.79 -14.85 10.36
CA ASP A 128 0.68 -14.03 9.15
C ASP A 128 -0.03 -12.69 9.43
N ASN A 129 0.54 -11.59 8.97
CA ASN A 129 -0.06 -10.26 9.08
C ASN A 129 -1.18 -10.06 8.05
N PHE A 130 -2.37 -9.68 8.51
CA PHE A 130 -3.55 -9.53 7.64
C PHE A 130 -3.46 -8.31 6.73
N GLU A 131 -2.93 -7.18 7.22
CA GLU A 131 -2.73 -5.98 6.40
C GLU A 131 -1.83 -6.26 5.20
N ALA A 132 -0.68 -6.89 5.44
CA ALA A 132 0.26 -7.26 4.38
C ALA A 132 -0.38 -8.22 3.36
N GLN A 133 -1.17 -9.20 3.81
CA GLN A 133 -1.88 -10.09 2.88
C GLN A 133 -2.86 -9.31 1.99
N LEU A 134 -3.71 -8.46 2.58
CA LEU A 134 -4.67 -7.65 1.83
C LEU A 134 -3.98 -6.69 0.85
N LEU A 135 -2.88 -6.06 1.26
CA LEU A 135 -2.07 -5.19 0.40
C LEU A 135 -1.46 -5.97 -0.77
N SER A 136 -0.93 -7.18 -0.53
CA SER A 136 -0.33 -8.04 -1.58
C SER A 136 -1.33 -8.58 -2.62
N GLU A 137 -2.62 -8.52 -2.27
CA GLU A 137 -3.73 -8.89 -3.13
C GLU A 137 -4.37 -7.67 -3.81
N GLY A 138 -3.89 -6.46 -3.53
CA GLY A 138 -4.41 -5.22 -4.07
C GLY A 138 -5.80 -4.85 -3.53
N LEU A 139 -6.11 -5.25 -2.30
CA LEU A 139 -7.41 -5.05 -1.64
C LEU A 139 -7.43 -3.87 -0.66
N GLY A 140 -6.37 -3.06 -0.67
CA GLY A 140 -6.30 -1.79 0.04
C GLY A 140 -5.08 -0.99 -0.41
N TYR A 141 -5.04 0.26 0.02
CA TYR A 141 -3.90 1.14 -0.15
C TYR A 141 -3.09 1.20 1.15
N ARG A 142 -1.76 1.20 1.03
CA ARG A 142 -0.88 1.43 2.16
C ARG A 142 -1.00 2.87 2.62
N VAL A 143 -1.12 3.06 3.92
CA VAL A 143 -1.10 4.36 4.59
C VAL A 143 -0.05 4.38 5.69
N ALA A 144 0.51 5.54 5.98
CA ALA A 144 1.47 5.70 7.07
C ALA A 144 1.05 6.90 7.92
N VAL A 145 0.49 6.64 9.10
CA VAL A 145 0.01 7.68 10.03
C VAL A 145 0.86 7.64 11.28
N ALA A 146 1.79 8.58 11.41
CA ALA A 146 2.67 8.66 12.57
C ALA A 146 1.88 8.92 13.86
N PRO A 147 2.22 8.27 14.98
CA PRO A 147 3.43 7.45 15.21
C PRO A 147 3.30 5.95 14.85
N ASN A 148 2.16 5.50 14.30
CA ASN A 148 1.89 4.09 14.02
C ASN A 148 2.43 3.65 12.65
N VAL A 149 3.76 3.61 12.51
CA VAL A 149 4.47 3.36 11.23
C VAL A 149 5.45 2.18 11.30
N ALA A 150 5.35 1.34 12.34
CA ALA A 150 6.31 0.27 12.61
C ALA A 150 6.43 -0.75 11.45
N LEU A 151 5.33 -1.07 10.76
CA LEU A 151 5.32 -2.08 9.69
C LEU A 151 5.35 -1.49 8.27
N THR A 152 5.58 -0.19 8.13
CA THR A 152 5.46 0.50 6.84
C THR A 152 6.36 -0.11 5.76
N VAL A 153 7.59 -0.53 6.09
CA VAL A 153 8.52 -1.16 5.13
C VAL A 153 7.96 -2.48 4.57
N CYS A 154 7.43 -3.34 5.43
CA CYS A 154 6.85 -4.61 4.97
C CYS A 154 5.55 -4.40 4.19
N GLN A 155 4.70 -3.47 4.65
CA GLN A 155 3.47 -3.10 3.96
C GLN A 155 3.75 -2.51 2.57
N GLU A 156 4.84 -1.75 2.43
CA GLU A 156 5.29 -1.23 1.13
C GLU A 156 5.68 -2.37 0.18
N GLN A 157 6.44 -3.36 0.66
CA GLN A 157 6.79 -4.52 -0.16
C GLN A 157 5.55 -5.31 -0.61
N ALA A 158 4.59 -5.49 0.29
CA ALA A 158 3.33 -6.16 -0.03
C ALA A 158 2.54 -5.41 -1.12
N GLU A 159 2.31 -4.11 -0.95
CA GLU A 159 1.60 -3.30 -1.93
C GLU A 159 2.35 -3.22 -3.27
N ARG A 160 3.69 -3.11 -3.24
CA ARG A 160 4.53 -3.10 -4.45
C ARG A 160 4.34 -4.39 -5.25
N ALA A 161 4.25 -5.54 -4.60
CA ALA A 161 3.98 -6.82 -5.26
C ALA A 161 2.60 -6.81 -5.96
N ALA A 162 1.57 -6.23 -5.34
CA ALA A 162 0.26 -6.09 -5.96
C ALA A 162 0.27 -5.13 -7.16
N ARG A 163 1.00 -4.01 -7.04
CA ARG A 163 1.16 -3.02 -8.11
C ARG A 163 1.87 -3.61 -9.32
N GLN A 164 2.99 -4.31 -9.11
CA GLN A 164 3.75 -4.97 -10.19
C GLN A 164 2.93 -6.07 -10.87
N ALA A 165 2.11 -6.80 -10.12
CA ALA A 165 1.25 -7.84 -10.65
C ALA A 165 -0.11 -7.34 -11.18
N GLY A 166 -0.38 -6.03 -11.14
CA GLY A 166 -1.66 -5.45 -11.57
C GLY A 166 -2.89 -6.04 -10.84
N LYS A 167 -2.77 -6.31 -9.54
CA LYS A 167 -3.84 -6.95 -8.75
C LYS A 167 -4.83 -5.95 -8.17
N GLY A 168 -6.10 -6.36 -8.06
CA GLY A 168 -7.15 -5.60 -7.37
C GLY A 168 -7.22 -4.14 -7.82
N LEU A 169 -7.06 -3.22 -6.88
CA LEU A 169 -7.04 -1.76 -7.07
C LEU A 169 -5.96 -1.28 -8.06
N TRP A 170 -4.95 -2.09 -8.35
CA TRP A 170 -3.84 -1.78 -9.25
C TRP A 170 -4.03 -2.28 -10.68
N ARG A 171 -5.17 -2.91 -11.01
CA ARG A 171 -5.50 -3.28 -12.40
C ARG A 171 -5.55 -2.08 -13.34
N GLN A 172 -5.91 -0.92 -12.80
CA GLN A 172 -5.86 0.37 -13.45
C GLN A 172 -5.11 1.33 -12.53
N SER A 173 -4.46 2.33 -13.09
CA SER A 173 -3.75 3.33 -12.28
C SER A 173 -4.76 4.11 -11.43
N PRO A 174 -4.67 4.07 -10.08
CA PRO A 174 -5.53 4.85 -9.20
C PRO A 174 -5.02 6.28 -9.00
N LEU A 175 -3.93 6.67 -9.68
CA LEU A 175 -3.30 7.98 -9.52
C LEU A 175 -4.20 9.08 -10.07
N THR A 176 -4.48 10.07 -9.24
CA THR A 176 -5.20 11.28 -9.61
C THR A 176 -4.20 12.42 -9.78
N PRO A 177 -4.12 13.07 -10.95
CA PRO A 177 -3.32 14.29 -11.10
C PRO A 177 -3.76 15.36 -10.10
N ALA A 178 -2.81 16.06 -9.48
CA ALA A 178 -3.11 17.09 -8.48
C ALA A 178 -4.06 18.18 -9.01
N SER A 179 -3.91 18.54 -10.29
CA SER A 179 -4.75 19.51 -11.00
C SER A 179 -6.20 19.05 -11.21
N GLU A 180 -6.46 17.74 -11.14
CA GLU A 180 -7.78 17.15 -11.35
C GLU A 180 -8.55 16.94 -10.04
N LEU A 181 -7.98 17.29 -8.88
CA LEU A 181 -8.63 17.13 -7.58
C LEU A 181 -9.94 17.91 -7.48
N ARG A 182 -11.06 17.19 -7.29
CA ARG A 182 -12.41 17.76 -7.13
C ARG A 182 -12.98 17.62 -5.72
N GLN A 183 -12.50 16.65 -4.94
CA GLN A 183 -13.07 16.32 -3.63
C GLN A 183 -11.98 15.98 -2.60
N SER A 184 -12.31 16.21 -1.33
CA SER A 184 -11.50 15.76 -0.19
C SER A 184 -11.68 14.26 0.04
N GLY A 185 -10.68 13.61 0.63
CA GLY A 185 -10.70 12.17 0.89
C GLY A 185 -9.32 11.57 0.77
N PHE A 186 -9.22 10.25 0.95
CA PHE A 186 -7.99 9.54 0.65
C PHE A 186 -7.74 9.56 -0.87
N ALA A 187 -6.51 9.82 -1.29
CA ALA A 187 -6.10 9.80 -2.68
C ALA A 187 -4.63 9.42 -2.84
N LEU A 188 -4.30 8.84 -3.99
CA LEU A 188 -2.94 8.75 -4.52
C LEU A 188 -2.81 9.80 -5.60
N ILE A 189 -1.91 10.75 -5.38
CA ILE A 189 -1.75 11.94 -6.19
C ILE A 189 -0.46 11.84 -6.98
N SER A 190 -0.54 12.19 -8.27
CA SER A 190 0.64 12.47 -9.09
C SER A 190 0.72 13.97 -9.37
N GLY A 191 1.95 14.47 -9.54
CA GLY A 191 2.17 15.83 -9.96
C GLY A 191 3.64 16.23 -9.94
N LYS A 192 3.93 17.48 -10.30
CA LYS A 192 5.28 18.05 -10.28
C LYS A 192 5.44 18.98 -9.09
N VAL A 193 6.57 18.88 -8.40
CA VAL A 193 6.92 19.82 -7.33
C VAL A 193 7.29 21.16 -7.96
N MET A 194 6.48 22.18 -7.70
CA MET A 194 6.66 23.54 -8.21
C MET A 194 7.54 24.36 -7.28
N ASP A 195 7.26 24.30 -5.97
CA ASP A 195 8.04 24.99 -4.96
C ASP A 195 8.06 24.27 -3.61
N ILE A 196 9.04 24.65 -2.77
CA ILE A 196 9.17 24.14 -1.40
C ILE A 196 9.48 25.30 -0.45
N GLU A 197 8.55 25.59 0.45
CA GLU A 197 8.69 26.63 1.46
C GLU A 197 8.83 26.04 2.87
N ARG A 198 9.53 26.78 3.75
CA ARG A 198 9.65 26.45 5.17
C ARG A 198 9.25 27.64 6.03
N ASN A 199 8.33 27.40 6.97
CA ASN A 199 7.90 28.42 7.92
C ASN A 199 7.56 27.78 9.28
N ARG A 200 7.03 28.58 10.22
CA ARG A 200 6.68 28.11 11.57
C ARG A 200 5.65 26.97 11.58
N GLY A 201 4.83 26.85 10.53
CA GLY A 201 3.81 25.81 10.40
C GLY A 201 4.34 24.48 9.86
N GLY A 202 5.52 24.46 9.23
CA GLY A 202 6.03 23.25 8.61
C GLY A 202 6.85 23.47 7.34
N ILE A 203 7.03 22.37 6.61
CA ILE A 203 7.49 22.38 5.22
C ILE A 203 6.25 22.29 4.34
N TRP A 204 6.17 23.12 3.32
CA TRP A 204 5.06 23.22 2.39
C TRP A 204 5.60 22.95 0.99
N ILE A 205 5.01 22.00 0.28
CA ILE A 205 5.47 21.54 -1.03
C ILE A 205 4.32 21.76 -2.00
N GLU A 206 4.49 22.69 -2.93
CA GLU A 206 3.47 23.00 -3.93
C GLU A 206 3.52 22.02 -5.10
N ILE A 207 2.36 21.49 -5.49
CA ILE A 207 2.20 20.51 -6.55
C ILE A 207 1.21 21.03 -7.59
N ASP A 208 1.66 21.19 -8.84
CA ASP A 208 0.89 21.63 -10.02
C ASP A 208 -0.06 22.83 -9.75
N ASP A 209 0.36 23.77 -8.89
CA ASP A 209 -0.40 24.96 -8.45
C ASP A 209 -1.81 24.68 -7.86
N ALA A 210 -2.14 23.41 -7.61
CA ALA A 210 -3.47 22.95 -7.22
C ALA A 210 -3.52 22.37 -5.80
N LEU A 211 -2.43 21.74 -5.37
CA LEU A 211 -2.30 21.03 -4.10
C LEU A 211 -1.05 21.51 -3.36
N VAL A 212 -1.16 21.61 -2.03
CA VAL A 212 0.01 21.73 -1.17
C VAL A 212 0.15 20.51 -0.27
N LEU A 213 1.32 19.88 -0.28
CA LEU A 213 1.69 18.88 0.72
C LEU A 213 2.28 19.60 1.92
N GLN A 214 1.89 19.21 3.13
CA GLN A 214 2.39 19.83 4.36
C GLN A 214 3.06 18.79 5.23
N VAL A 215 4.32 19.02 5.60
CA VAL A 215 4.97 18.31 6.71
C VAL A 215 4.87 19.21 7.95
N PRO A 216 3.99 18.89 8.92
CA PRO A 216 3.80 19.73 10.10
C PRO A 216 5.10 19.90 10.88
N ALA A 217 5.35 21.09 11.43
CA ALA A 217 6.59 21.39 12.17
C ALA A 217 6.95 20.32 13.22
N ARG A 218 5.95 19.83 13.97
CA ARG A 218 6.12 18.78 15.00
C ARG A 218 6.57 17.41 14.46
N LEU A 219 6.41 17.15 13.17
CA LEU A 219 6.73 15.87 12.52
C LEU A 219 7.97 15.95 11.62
N GLN A 220 8.57 17.12 11.43
CA GLN A 220 9.75 17.26 10.56
C GLN A 220 10.91 16.33 10.98
N ARG A 221 11.05 16.05 12.27
CA ARG A 221 12.06 15.13 12.80
C ARG A 221 11.93 13.69 12.29
N ASN A 222 10.76 13.31 11.77
CA ASN A 222 10.53 11.98 11.19
C ASN A 222 11.10 11.87 9.77
N PHE A 223 11.47 12.99 9.14
CA PHE A 223 11.96 13.03 7.78
C PHE A 223 13.49 13.15 7.78
N PRO A 224 14.21 12.36 6.97
CA PRO A 224 15.65 12.54 6.77
C PRO A 224 15.99 13.97 6.34
N SER A 225 17.14 14.49 6.76
CA SER A 225 17.57 15.87 6.44
C SER A 225 17.66 16.14 4.93
N SER A 226 18.02 15.12 4.15
CA SER A 226 18.12 15.14 2.69
C SER A 226 16.80 14.82 1.97
N PHE A 227 15.72 14.47 2.68
CA PHE A 227 14.49 13.98 2.07
C PHE A 227 13.91 14.94 1.02
N PHE A 228 13.94 16.24 1.34
CA PHE A 228 13.42 17.29 0.47
C PHE A 228 14.43 17.83 -0.54
N ALA A 229 15.69 17.39 -0.47
CA ALA A 229 16.71 17.81 -1.42
C ALA A 229 16.32 17.34 -2.82
N GLU A 230 16.53 18.22 -3.79
CA GLU A 230 16.32 17.95 -5.22
C GLU A 230 14.90 17.49 -5.60
N LEU A 231 13.90 17.75 -4.73
CA LEU A 231 12.50 17.49 -5.07
C LEU A 231 11.94 18.53 -6.02
N LYS A 232 12.37 19.80 -5.92
CA LYS A 232 11.87 20.88 -6.78
C LYS A 232 12.08 20.53 -8.26
N GLY A 233 11.00 20.61 -9.05
CA GLY A 233 10.98 20.26 -10.46
C GLY A 233 10.81 18.77 -10.76
N ARG A 234 10.83 17.87 -9.77
CA ARG A 234 10.62 16.42 -9.98
C ARG A 234 9.14 16.06 -9.99
N SER A 235 8.81 15.00 -10.72
CA SER A 235 7.52 14.33 -10.63
C SER A 235 7.50 13.40 -9.42
N ILE A 236 6.39 13.43 -8.67
CA ILE A 236 6.21 12.67 -7.44
C ILE A 236 4.89 11.92 -7.45
N GLU A 237 4.81 10.91 -6.60
CA GLU A 237 3.59 10.30 -6.13
C GLU A 237 3.46 10.62 -4.64
N ALA A 238 2.31 11.15 -4.21
CA ALA A 238 1.99 11.37 -2.81
C ALA A 238 0.69 10.66 -2.44
N ARG A 239 0.56 10.19 -1.20
CA ARG A 239 -0.64 9.48 -0.74
C ARG A 239 -1.09 9.95 0.62
N GLY A 240 -2.40 10.02 0.83
CA GLY A 240 -2.98 10.42 2.10
C GLY A 240 -4.33 11.07 1.96
N TRP A 241 -4.80 11.71 3.04
CA TRP A 241 -6.09 12.38 3.08
C TRP A 241 -5.98 13.84 2.65
N VAL A 242 -6.52 14.14 1.47
CA VAL A 242 -6.68 15.48 0.93
C VAL A 242 -7.80 16.21 1.67
N LEU A 243 -7.49 17.42 2.14
CA LEU A 243 -8.37 18.31 2.88
C LEU A 243 -8.79 19.50 2.01
N ASP A 244 -10.07 19.86 2.06
CA ASP A 244 -10.60 21.08 1.43
C ASP A 244 -10.49 22.27 2.40
N ARG A 245 -9.51 23.15 2.18
CA ARG A 245 -9.29 24.32 3.06
C ARG A 245 -10.33 25.42 2.84
N SER A 246 -11.02 25.44 1.71
CA SER A 246 -12.04 26.46 1.41
C SER A 246 -13.24 26.39 2.37
N ARG A 247 -13.58 25.18 2.85
CA ARG A 247 -14.72 24.95 3.74
C ARG A 247 -14.56 25.51 5.15
N LYS A 248 -13.33 25.85 5.56
CA LYS A 248 -13.04 26.44 6.88
C LYS A 248 -12.95 27.98 6.87
N GLY A 249 -13.34 28.63 5.76
CA GLY A 249 -13.51 30.09 5.68
C GLY A 249 -12.23 30.92 5.77
N GLY A 250 -11.04 30.32 5.59
CA GLY A 250 -9.75 30.97 5.86
C GLY A 250 -8.72 30.90 4.73
N LEU A 251 -9.15 30.63 3.49
CA LEU A 251 -8.23 30.58 2.35
C LEU A 251 -7.87 32.01 1.91
N LYS A 252 -6.60 32.42 2.07
CA LYS A 252 -6.12 33.71 1.58
C LYS A 252 -5.92 33.67 0.06
N PRO A 253 -5.98 34.82 -0.65
CA PRO A 253 -5.60 34.89 -2.06
C PRO A 253 -4.21 34.29 -2.28
N GLY A 254 -4.07 33.46 -3.33
CA GLY A 254 -2.82 32.76 -3.65
C GLY A 254 -2.56 31.46 -2.88
N GLN A 255 -3.44 31.04 -1.96
CA GLN A 255 -3.28 29.74 -1.28
C GLN A 255 -4.00 28.62 -2.02
N GLN A 256 -3.33 27.47 -2.14
CA GLN A 256 -3.90 26.26 -2.73
C GLN A 256 -5.06 25.75 -1.85
N ARG A 257 -6.19 25.49 -2.50
CA ARG A 257 -7.42 24.98 -1.87
C ARG A 257 -7.19 23.63 -1.20
N TRP A 258 -6.49 22.74 -1.89
CA TRP A 258 -6.26 21.37 -1.44
C TRP A 258 -5.00 21.27 -0.60
N LEU A 259 -5.07 20.54 0.51
CA LEU A 259 -3.92 20.26 1.36
C LEU A 259 -3.87 18.80 1.75
N LEU A 260 -2.70 18.18 1.62
CA LEU A 260 -2.45 16.80 2.04
C LEU A 260 -1.32 16.79 3.08
N PRO A 261 -1.62 16.51 4.37
CA PRO A 261 -0.59 16.40 5.40
C PRO A 261 0.24 15.12 5.24
N LEU A 262 1.56 15.25 5.24
CA LEU A 262 2.51 14.15 5.29
C LEU A 262 2.97 13.95 6.73
N THR A 263 2.76 12.75 7.26
CA THR A 263 3.16 12.40 8.63
C THR A 263 4.38 11.49 8.71
N ASP A 264 4.72 10.87 7.59
CA ASP A 264 5.79 9.90 7.43
C ASP A 264 6.43 10.05 6.02
N PRO A 265 7.75 9.87 5.87
CA PRO A 265 8.44 9.97 4.58
C PRO A 265 7.91 9.00 3.51
N SER A 266 7.41 7.83 3.89
CA SER A 266 6.88 6.85 2.93
C SER A 266 5.59 7.29 2.23
N MET A 267 5.01 8.43 2.62
CA MET A 267 3.82 8.99 1.97
C MET A 267 4.15 9.77 0.68
N LEU A 268 5.42 10.00 0.38
CA LEU A 268 5.88 10.71 -0.82
C LEU A 268 7.04 9.95 -1.46
N GLU A 269 6.88 9.63 -2.74
CA GLU A 269 7.85 8.90 -3.55
C GLU A 269 8.20 9.71 -4.81
N ARG A 270 9.45 9.63 -5.27
CA ARG A 270 9.86 10.19 -6.57
C ARG A 270 9.42 9.23 -7.66
N VAL A 271 8.83 9.74 -8.73
CA VAL A 271 8.55 8.91 -9.92
C VAL A 271 9.81 8.93 -10.78
N GLU A 272 10.54 7.82 -10.77
CA GLU A 272 11.61 7.59 -11.74
C GLU A 272 10.99 7.42 -13.13
N ARG A 273 11.49 8.18 -14.10
CA ARG A 273 11.12 8.04 -15.52
C ARG A 273 11.98 6.98 -16.18
#